data_AF-A0A4R7DD89-F1
#
_entry.id   AF-A0A4R7DD89-F1
#
_cell.length_a   1.000
_cell.length_b   1.000
_cell.length_c   1.000
_cell.angle_alpha   90.00
_cell.angle_beta   90.00
_cell.angle_gamma   90.00
#
_symmetry.space_group_name_H-M   'P 1'
#
loop_
_entity.id
_entity.type
_entity.pdbx_description
1 polymer ?
#
loop_
_entity_poly.entity_id
_entity_poly.type
_entity_poly.pdbx_seq_one_letter_code
_entity_poly.pdbx_strand_id
1 'polypeptide(L)' 'MRTKQIFLLVIVMLLLPPIDAEAQCAMCRAVLESESSGKAAEGINNGIVYLMAIPYVLVAGLFYFIYRKMRA' A
#
# COMPACT_ATOMS: atom_id res chain seq x y z
N MET A 1 27.95 -24.47 -6.98
CA MET A 1 28.06 -23.25 -7.82
C MET A 1 26.81 -22.40 -7.77
N ARG A 2 25.61 -22.97 -7.97
CA ARG A 2 24.32 -22.26 -8.00
C ARG A 2 23.99 -21.45 -6.73
N THR A 3 24.27 -21.98 -5.54
CA THR A 3 24.06 -21.29 -4.24
C THR A 3 24.99 -20.11 -4.01
N LYS A 4 26.26 -20.21 -4.44
CA LYS A 4 27.22 -19.08 -4.35
C LYS A 4 26.80 -17.93 -5.27
N GLN A 5 26.28 -18.24 -6.45
CA GLN A 5 25.74 -17.27 -7.40
C GLN A 5 24.48 -16.57 -6.86
N ILE A 6 23.56 -17.33 -6.23
CA ILE A 6 22.37 -16.77 -5.57
C ILE A 6 22.78 -15.85 -4.42
N PHE A 7 23.73 -16.29 -3.58
CA PHE A 7 24.21 -15.49 -2.46
C PHE A 7 24.88 -14.18 -2.94
N LEU A 8 25.66 -14.26 -4.01
CA LEU A 8 26.27 -13.09 -4.64
C LEU A 8 25.22 -12.13 -5.22
N LEU A 9 24.18 -12.65 -5.85
CA LEU A 9 23.05 -11.86 -6.37
C LEU A 9 22.29 -11.12 -5.26
N VAL A 10 22.02 -11.79 -4.13
CA VAL A 10 21.35 -11.17 -2.98
C VAL A 10 22.21 -10.06 -2.37
N ILE A 11 23.51 -10.30 -2.25
CA ILE A 11 24.46 -9.27 -1.78
C ILE A 11 24.46 -8.09 -2.74
N VAL A 12 24.60 -8.32 -4.04
CA VAL A 12 24.56 -7.24 -5.05
C VAL A 12 23.26 -6.46 -4.94
N MET A 13 22.11 -7.14 -4.81
CA MET A 13 20.79 -6.52 -4.65
C MET A 13 20.70 -5.63 -3.40
N LEU A 14 21.29 -6.05 -2.28
CA LEU A 14 21.30 -5.29 -1.03
C LEU A 14 22.22 -4.07 -1.07
N LEU A 15 23.25 -4.10 -1.93
CA LEU A 15 24.20 -3.01 -2.10
C LEU A 15 23.75 -1.96 -3.13
N LEU A 16 22.62 -2.17 -3.82
CA LEU A 16 22.09 -1.09 -4.66
C LEU A 16 21.68 0.08 -3.75
N PRO A 17 22.13 1.30 -4.04
CA PRO A 17 21.65 2.46 -3.31
C PRO A 17 20.13 2.55 -3.49
N PRO A 18 19.39 3.03 -2.47
CA PRO A 18 18.00 3.39 -2.69
C PRO A 18 17.98 4.38 -3.84
N ILE A 19 17.14 4.11 -4.83
CA ILE A 19 16.80 5.14 -5.81
C ILE A 19 16.23 6.28 -4.98
N ASP A 20 16.66 7.52 -5.23
CA ASP A 20 16.09 8.72 -4.61
C ASP A 20 14.61 8.81 -4.99
N ALA A 21 13.79 8.05 -4.28
CA ALA A 21 12.36 8.21 -4.25
C ALA A 21 12.13 9.41 -3.34
N GLU A 22 12.09 10.59 -3.96
CA GLU A 22 11.48 11.79 -3.37
C GLU A 22 10.28 11.32 -2.56
N ALA A 23 10.32 11.43 -1.23
CA ALA A 23 9.20 11.05 -0.39
C ALA A 23 8.05 12.02 -0.72
N GLN A 24 7.22 11.64 -1.69
CA GLN A 24 6.20 12.51 -2.27
C GLN A 24 5.10 12.87 -1.27
N CYS A 25 5.15 12.37 -0.04
CA CYS A 25 4.23 12.73 1.04
C CYS A 25 4.14 14.26 1.24
N ALA A 26 5.26 15.00 1.15
CA ALA A 26 5.25 16.45 1.27
C ALA A 26 4.87 17.17 -0.04
N MET A 27 5.29 16.62 -1.19
CA MET A 27 5.07 17.22 -2.51
C MET A 27 3.62 17.02 -3.00
N CYS A 28 3.06 15.83 -2.83
CA CYS A 28 1.64 15.56 -3.08
C CYS A 28 0.75 16.41 -2.17
N ARG A 29 1.09 16.56 -0.87
CA ARG A 29 0.32 17.47 0.01
C ARG A 29 0.37 18.91 -0.46
N ALA A 30 1.55 19.45 -0.77
CA ALA A 30 1.69 20.83 -1.22
C ALA A 30 0.90 21.08 -2.52
N VAL A 31 0.92 20.15 -3.47
CA VAL A 31 0.14 20.25 -4.71
C VAL A 31 -1.36 20.19 -4.44
N LEU A 32 -1.81 19.27 -3.57
CA LEU A 32 -3.23 19.13 -3.25
C LEU A 32 -3.78 20.32 -2.45
N GLU A 33 -2.99 20.88 -1.54
CA GLU A 33 -3.35 22.05 -0.73
C GLU A 33 -3.31 23.35 -1.55
N SER A 34 -2.48 23.41 -2.60
CA SER A 34 -2.40 24.55 -3.51
C SER A 34 -3.38 24.45 -4.70
N GLU A 35 -4.13 23.35 -4.80
CA GLU A 35 -5.09 23.12 -5.88
C GLU A 35 -6.38 23.89 -5.61
N SER A 36 -6.73 24.85 -6.48
CA SER A 36 -7.79 25.82 -6.24
C SER A 36 -9.21 25.26 -6.30
N SER A 37 -9.43 24.12 -6.96
CA SER A 37 -10.76 23.50 -7.07
C SER A 37 -11.04 22.47 -5.97
N GLY A 38 -10.03 22.01 -5.22
CA GLY A 38 -10.12 20.98 -4.19
C GLY A 38 -10.51 19.57 -4.71
N LYS A 39 -10.75 19.41 -6.01
CA LYS A 39 -11.24 18.15 -6.61
C LYS A 39 -10.21 17.04 -6.53
N ALA A 40 -8.92 17.38 -6.64
CA ALA A 40 -7.86 16.39 -6.52
C ALA A 40 -7.78 15.83 -5.08
N ALA A 41 -7.95 16.70 -4.08
CA ALA A 41 -7.98 16.30 -2.68
C ALA A 41 -9.20 15.42 -2.36
N GLU A 42 -10.38 15.76 -2.89
CA GLU A 42 -11.59 14.95 -2.76
C GLU A 42 -11.44 13.57 -3.40
N GLY A 43 -10.87 13.49 -4.61
CA GLY A 43 -10.59 12.23 -5.29
C GLY A 43 -9.67 11.31 -4.49
N ILE A 44 -8.62 11.86 -3.87
CA ILE A 44 -7.71 11.09 -3.03
C ILE A 44 -8.40 10.64 -1.74
N ASN A 45 -9.21 11.50 -1.09
CA ASN A 45 -9.96 11.11 0.10
C ASN A 45 -10.92 9.93 -0.20
N ASN A 46 -11.61 9.99 -1.34
CA ASN A 46 -12.46 8.89 -1.81
C ASN A 46 -11.65 7.61 -2.06
N GLY A 47 -10.44 7.73 -2.62
CA GLY A 47 -9.51 6.60 -2.78
C GLY A 47 -9.08 5.99 -1.45
N ILE A 48 -8.76 6.81 -0.45
CA ILE A 48 -8.38 6.35 0.90
C ILE A 48 -9.56 5.58 1.53
N VAL A 49 -10.78 6.14 1.48
CA VAL A 49 -11.98 5.46 1.98
C VAL A 49 -12.21 4.14 1.26
N TYR A 50 -12.06 4.10 -0.07
CA TYR A 50 -12.19 2.87 -0.86
C TYR A 50 -11.19 1.79 -0.44
N LEU A 51 -9.92 2.16 -0.28
CA LEU A 51 -8.87 1.23 0.14
C LEU A 51 -9.06 0.75 1.59
N MET A 52 -9.50 1.64 2.48
CA MET A 52 -9.82 1.28 3.87
C MET A 52 -11.05 0.36 3.98
N ALA A 53 -12.00 0.43 3.05
CA ALA A 53 -13.18 -0.43 3.08
C ALA A 53 -12.83 -1.92 2.92
N ILE A 54 -11.80 -2.24 2.12
CA ILE A 54 -11.38 -3.62 1.81
C ILE A 54 -11.08 -4.44 3.07
N PRO A 55 -10.18 -4.03 4.00
CA PRO A 55 -9.89 -4.83 5.18
C PRO A 55 -11.12 -5.06 6.06
N TYR A 56 -12.04 -4.09 6.18
CA TYR A 56 -13.28 -4.28 6.95
C TYR A 56 -14.20 -5.33 6.31
N VAL A 57 -14.37 -5.30 4.98
CA VAL A 57 -15.19 -6.29 4.26
C VAL A 57 -14.59 -7.69 4.40
N LEU A 58 -13.27 -7.81 4.28
CA LEU A 58 -12.58 -9.09 4.44
C LEU A 58 -12.74 -9.66 5.84
N VAL A 59 -12.58 -8.83 6.88
CA VAL A 59 -12.76 -9.25 8.28
C VAL A 59 -14.21 -9.65 8.55
N ALA A 60 -15.19 -8.88 8.05
CA ALA A 60 -16.61 -9.23 8.16
C ALA A 60 -16.94 -10.56 7.47
N GLY A 61 -16.43 -10.77 6.26
CA GLY A 61 -16.57 -12.03 5.52
C GLY A 61 -15.96 -13.21 6.28
N LEU A 62 -14.74 -13.04 6.80
CA LEU A 62 -14.07 -14.06 7.61
C LEU A 62 -14.90 -14.45 8.84
N PHE A 63 -15.37 -13.48 9.61
CA PHE A 63 -16.22 -13.75 10.78
C PHE A 63 -17.53 -14.42 10.40
N TYR A 64 -18.17 -14.03 9.30
CA TYR A 64 -19.37 -14.69 8.80
C TYR A 64 -19.12 -16.17 8.47
N PHE A 65 -18.02 -16.49 7.79
CA PHE A 65 -17.66 -17.88 7.47
C PHE A 65 -17.35 -18.70 8.73
N ILE A 66 -16.62 -18.14 9.69
CA ILE A 66 -16.32 -18.80 10.98
C ILE A 66 -17.62 -19.08 11.72
N TYR A 67 -18.49 -18.08 11.87
CA TYR A 67 -19.76 -18.21 12.55
C TYR A 67 -20.63 -19.29 11.91
N ARG A 68 -20.75 -19.29 10.58
CA ARG A 68 -21.51 -20.29 9.84
C ARG A 68 -20.95 -21.69 10.04
N LYS A 69 -19.62 -21.85 10.04
CA LYS A 69 -18.97 -23.14 10.27
C LYS A 69 -19.14 -23.65 11.70
N MET A 70 -19.18 -22.76 12.69
CA MET A 70 -19.38 -23.13 14.09
C MET A 70 -20.84 -23.42 14.45
N ARG A 71 -21.79 -22.86 13.70
CA ARG A 71 -23.23 -23.06 13.90
C ARG A 71 -23.82 -24.18 13.04
N ALA A 72 -23.14 -24.58 11.97
CA ALA A 72 -23.42 -25.81 11.23
C ALA A 72 -22.89 -27.02 12.00
#